data_AF-A0A173XWI9-F1
#
_entry.id   AF-A0A173XWI9-F1
#
_cell.length_a   1.000
_cell.length_b   1.000
_cell.length_c   1.000
_cell.angle_alpha   90.00
_cell.angle_beta   90.00
_cell.angle_gamma   90.00
#
_symmetry.space_group_name_H-M   'P 1'
#
loop_
_entity.id
_entity.type
_entity.pdbx_description
1 polymer ?
#
loop_
_entity_poly.entity_id
_entity_poly.type
_entity_poly.pdbx_seq_one_letter_code
_entity_poly.pdbx_strand_id
1 'polypeptide(L)'
;MLKEKISLKRLVGLSQEDGEKLLLAAGYIQDNTYCDDEDCIEGQRYHDDTYYSLYDEDGQEIDTKSWTTTYEKAAEIEDDIRNDKFIESHWDGLYERVVKQ
;
A
#
# COMPACT_ATOMS: atom_id res chain seq x y z
N MET A 1 4.58 -10.40 22.38
CA MET A 1 5.47 -9.42 21.72
C MET A 1 4.84 -8.05 21.92
N LEU A 2 5.61 -7.01 22.24
CA LEU A 2 5.06 -5.66 22.29
C LEU A 2 4.72 -5.24 20.85
N LYS A 3 3.45 -4.98 20.57
CA LYS A 3 3.00 -4.40 19.29
C LYS A 3 3.30 -2.90 19.35
N GLU A 4 4.11 -2.40 18.43
CA GLU A 4 4.49 -0.97 18.36
C GLU A 4 3.95 -0.37 17.06
N LYS A 5 3.21 0.73 17.16
CA LYS A 5 2.77 1.47 15.98
C LYS A 5 3.96 2.09 15.25
N ILE A 6 4.11 1.76 13.97
CA ILE A 6 5.14 2.34 13.12
C ILE A 6 4.61 3.64 12.50
N SER A 7 5.26 4.75 12.81
CA SER A 7 4.92 6.04 12.18
C SER A 7 5.30 6.03 10.70
N LEU A 8 4.49 6.69 9.86
CA LEU A 8 4.72 6.77 8.42
C LEU A 8 6.11 7.33 8.08
N LYS A 9 6.60 8.29 8.89
CA LYS A 9 7.94 8.88 8.74
C LYS A 9 9.09 7.87 8.77
N ARG A 10 8.91 6.71 9.43
CA ARG A 10 9.92 5.64 9.44
C ARG A 10 9.91 4.82 8.16
N LEU A 11 8.82 4.86 7.41
CA LEU A 11 8.63 4.13 6.15
C LEU A 11 8.97 4.99 4.94
N VAL A 12 8.77 6.32 5.01
CA VAL A 12 9.09 7.24 3.91
C VAL A 12 10.52 7.03 3.41
N GLY A 13 10.66 6.75 2.11
CA GLY A 13 11.93 6.52 1.44
C GLY A 13 12.45 5.09 1.52
N LEU A 14 11.81 4.19 2.26
CA LEU A 14 12.09 2.77 2.21
C LEU A 14 11.47 2.12 0.97
N SER A 15 12.10 1.05 0.50
CA SER A 15 11.50 0.12 -0.46
C SER A 15 10.29 -0.59 0.16
N GLN A 16 9.46 -1.24 -0.67
CA GLN A 16 8.40 -2.12 -0.17
C GLN A 16 8.97 -3.20 0.75
N GLU A 17 10.05 -3.88 0.31
CA GLU A 17 10.65 -4.99 1.05
C GLU A 17 11.19 -4.54 2.43
N ASP A 18 11.88 -3.40 2.49
CA ASP A 18 12.45 -2.92 3.76
C ASP A 18 11.38 -2.39 4.72
N GLY A 19 10.37 -1.69 4.20
CA GLY A 19 9.24 -1.23 5.01
C GLY A 19 8.37 -2.39 5.49
N GLU A 20 8.13 -3.40 4.66
CA GLU A 20 7.43 -4.64 5.03
C GLU A 20 8.17 -5.36 6.16
N LYS A 21 9.48 -5.60 6.03
CA LYS A 21 10.28 -6.23 7.10
C LYS A 21 10.13 -5.49 8.43
N LEU A 22 10.11 -4.16 8.39
CA LEU A 22 9.95 -3.31 9.56
C LEU A 22 8.54 -3.42 10.17
N LEU A 23 7.49 -3.46 9.34
CA LEU A 23 6.10 -3.62 9.77
C LEU A 23 5.85 -5.02 10.35
N LEU A 24 6.31 -6.08 9.69
CA LEU A 24 6.17 -7.46 10.16
C LEU A 24 6.89 -7.66 11.50
N ALA A 25 8.09 -7.09 11.66
CA ALA A 25 8.82 -7.13 12.94
C ALA A 25 8.07 -6.41 14.09
N ALA A 26 7.25 -5.41 13.76
CA ALA A 26 6.41 -4.69 14.72
C ALA A 26 5.05 -5.37 14.99
N GLY A 27 4.73 -6.43 14.24
CA GLY A 27 3.53 -7.26 14.41
C GLY A 27 2.37 -6.91 13.48
N TYR A 28 2.59 -6.08 12.45
CA TYR A 28 1.62 -5.90 11.38
C TYR A 28 1.53 -7.19 10.56
N ILE A 29 0.39 -7.39 9.90
CA ILE A 29 0.18 -8.46 8.93
C ILE A 29 -0.20 -7.87 7.58
N GLN A 30 0.23 -8.48 6.49
CA GLN A 30 -0.31 -8.19 5.17
C GLN A 30 -1.67 -8.87 5.06
N ASP A 31 -2.74 -8.10 4.92
CA ASP A 31 -4.12 -8.60 4.97
C ASP A 31 -4.88 -8.40 3.66
N ASN A 32 -4.48 -7.45 2.82
CA ASN A 32 -5.19 -7.16 1.58
C ASN A 32 -4.29 -6.59 0.48
N THR A 33 -4.70 -6.80 -0.76
CA THR A 33 -4.18 -6.12 -1.96
C THR A 33 -5.36 -5.59 -2.75
N TYR A 34 -5.31 -4.33 -3.17
CA TYR A 34 -6.36 -3.68 -3.97
C TYR A 34 -5.76 -3.11 -5.25
N CYS A 35 -6.40 -3.39 -6.38
CA CYS A 35 -6.02 -2.83 -7.67
C CYS A 35 -7.29 -2.29 -8.32
N ASP A 36 -7.31 -1.01 -8.70
CA ASP A 36 -8.46 -0.34 -9.34
C ASP A 36 -8.31 -0.27 -10.88
N ASP A 37 -7.60 -1.23 -11.47
CA ASP A 37 -7.34 -1.29 -12.91
C ASP A 37 -8.54 -1.77 -13.74
N GLU A 38 -9.54 -2.42 -13.13
CA GLU A 38 -10.68 -3.03 -13.83
C GLU A 38 -11.49 -2.03 -14.66
N ASP A 39 -11.62 -0.78 -14.20
CA ASP A 39 -12.37 0.28 -14.90
C ASP A 39 -11.45 1.29 -15.63
N CYS A 40 -10.13 1.11 -15.57
CA CYS A 40 -9.18 2.06 -16.14
C CYS A 40 -8.96 1.84 -17.64
N ILE A 41 -9.18 2.89 -18.43
CA ILE A 41 -8.87 2.90 -19.86
C ILE A 41 -7.47 3.45 -20.14
N GLU A 42 -6.97 3.23 -21.35
CA GLU A 42 -5.66 3.72 -21.80
C GLU A 42 -5.44 5.21 -21.45
N GLY A 43 -4.27 5.49 -20.87
CA GLY A 43 -3.86 6.83 -20.43
C GLY A 43 -4.42 7.25 -19.06
N GLN A 44 -5.31 6.47 -18.45
CA GLN A 44 -5.74 6.70 -17.06
C GLN A 44 -4.75 6.11 -16.07
N ARG A 45 -4.77 6.66 -14.85
CA ARG A 45 -3.97 6.17 -13.74
C ARG A 45 -4.79 5.29 -12.84
N TYR A 46 -4.17 4.22 -12.39
CA TYR A 46 -4.71 3.29 -11.42
C TYR A 46 -3.66 3.02 -10.34
N HIS A 47 -4.12 2.53 -9.20
CA HIS A 47 -3.36 2.23 -8.00
C HIS A 47 -3.39 0.73 -7.73
N ASP A 48 -2.22 0.20 -7.37
CA ASP A 48 -2.03 -1.15 -6.82
C ASP A 48 -1.49 -0.98 -5.39
N ASP A 49 -2.36 -1.22 -4.41
CA ASP A 49 -2.12 -1.03 -3.00
C ASP A 49 -1.94 -2.36 -2.29
N THR A 50 -0.87 -2.48 -1.51
CA THR A 50 -0.68 -3.57 -0.55
C THR A 50 -0.84 -3.04 0.87
N TYR A 51 -1.78 -3.60 1.63
CA TYR A 51 -2.12 -3.14 2.97
C TYR A 51 -1.49 -4.01 4.06
N TYR A 52 -1.06 -3.33 5.12
CA TYR A 52 -0.49 -3.91 6.32
C TYR A 52 -1.21 -3.36 7.55
N SER A 53 -1.88 -4.23 8.29
CA SER A 53 -2.71 -3.85 9.43
C SER A 53 -2.15 -4.42 10.74
N LEU A 54 -2.25 -3.63 11.79
CA LEU A 54 -1.93 -4.00 13.16
C LEU A 54 -3.21 -4.10 13.94
N TYR A 55 -3.40 -5.24 14.61
CA TYR A 55 -4.55 -5.50 15.47
C TYR A 55 -4.14 -5.50 16.94
N ASP A 56 -5.03 -5.19 17.86
CA ASP A 56 -4.79 -5.37 19.30
C ASP A 56 -4.97 -6.84 19.75
N GLU A 57 -5.18 -7.08 21.04
CA GLU A 57 -5.39 -8.44 21.59
C GLU A 57 -6.83 -8.95 21.38
N ASP A 58 -7.79 -8.05 21.23
CA ASP A 58 -9.21 -8.36 20.99
C ASP A 58 -9.50 -8.53 19.48
N GLY A 59 -8.49 -8.35 18.63
CA GLY A 59 -8.60 -8.46 17.17
C GLY A 59 -9.14 -7.20 16.52
N GLN A 60 -9.17 -6.06 17.22
CA GLN A 60 -9.56 -4.78 16.66
C GLN A 60 -8.37 -4.16 15.90
N GLU A 61 -8.61 -3.68 14.69
CA GLU A 61 -7.61 -2.94 13.92
C GLU A 61 -7.28 -1.62 14.62
N ILE A 62 -5.99 -1.38 14.87
CA ILE A 62 -5.50 -0.20 15.59
C ILE A 62 -4.55 0.66 14.74
N ASP A 63 -4.00 0.15 13.64
CA ASP A 63 -3.26 0.94 12.66
C ASP A 63 -3.17 0.22 11.31
N THR A 64 -3.10 0.98 10.22
CA THR A 64 -2.90 0.46 8.87
C THR A 64 -1.91 1.32 8.09
N LYS A 65 -1.09 0.67 7.29
CA LYS A 65 -0.15 1.27 6.34
C LYS A 65 -0.35 0.62 4.98
N SER A 66 -0.15 1.38 3.91
CA SER A 66 -0.19 0.84 2.55
C SER A 66 1.11 1.13 1.83
N TRP A 67 1.55 0.19 1.00
CA TRP A 67 2.45 0.45 -0.09
C TRP A 67 1.62 0.64 -1.36
N THR A 68 1.61 1.86 -1.88
CA THR A 68 0.83 2.23 -3.05
C THR A 68 1.75 2.34 -4.25
N THR A 69 1.41 1.66 -5.34
CA THR A 69 2.06 1.84 -6.64
C THR A 69 1.07 2.42 -7.63
N THR A 70 1.45 3.53 -8.26
CA THR A 70 0.64 4.16 -9.32
C THR A 70 1.19 3.76 -10.69
N TYR A 71 0.29 3.31 -11.55
CA TYR A 71 0.57 3.02 -12.95
C TYR A 71 -0.29 3.91 -13.85
N GLU A 72 0.14 4.08 -15.10
CA GLU A 72 -0.65 4.63 -16.19
C GLU A 72 -0.96 3.50 -17.18
N LYS A 73 -2.25 3.24 -17.41
CA LYS A 73 -2.75 2.16 -18.25
C LYS A 73 -2.24 2.32 -19.68
N ALA A 74 -1.56 1.31 -20.20
CA ALA A 74 -1.14 1.27 -21.59
C ALA A 74 -2.25 0.70 -22.47
N ALA A 75 -2.13 0.89 -23.78
CA ALA A 75 -2.97 0.18 -24.75
C ALA A 75 -2.78 -1.34 -24.57
N GLU A 76 -3.88 -2.09 -24.58
CA GLU A 76 -3.82 -3.55 -24.56
C GLU A 76 -3.10 -4.07 -25.80
N ILE A 77 -2.09 -4.91 -25.59
CA ILE A 77 -1.38 -5.64 -26.64
C ILE A 77 -1.93 -7.06 -26.62
N GLU A 78 -2.03 -7.73 -27.78
CA GLU A 78 -2.67 -9.04 -28.01
C GLU A 78 -2.19 -10.24 -27.14
N ASP A 79 -1.34 -10.04 -26.13
CA ASP A 79 -0.63 -11.10 -25.41
C ASP A 79 -0.72 -11.05 -23.87
N ASP A 80 -1.74 -10.41 -23.27
CA ASP A 80 -1.95 -10.38 -21.79
C ASP A 80 -0.75 -9.85 -20.96
N ILE A 81 0.26 -9.26 -21.62
CA ILE A 81 1.41 -8.66 -20.97
C ILE A 81 0.99 -7.27 -20.50
N ARG A 82 0.90 -7.06 -19.17
CA ARG A 82 0.81 -5.72 -18.58
C ARG A 82 2.01 -4.89 -19.05
N ASN A 83 1.75 -3.94 -19.94
CA ASN A 83 2.71 -2.95 -20.41
C ASN A 83 2.47 -1.57 -19.77
N ASP A 84 1.72 -1.55 -18.67
CA ASP A 84 1.36 -0.34 -17.95
C ASP A 84 2.61 0.38 -17.43
N LYS A 85 2.61 1.70 -17.60
CA LYS A 85 3.76 2.52 -17.27
C LYS A 85 3.78 2.78 -15.78
N PHE A 86 4.84 2.34 -15.12
CA PHE A 86 5.14 2.73 -13.75
C PHE A 86 5.27 4.26 -13.61
N ILE A 87 4.57 4.84 -12.64
CA ILE A 87 4.65 6.27 -12.31
C ILE A 87 5.46 6.48 -11.03
N GLU A 88 5.01 5.89 -9.93
CA GLU A 88 5.67 6.00 -8.62
C GLU A 88 5.19 4.91 -7.65
N SER A 89 5.97 4.67 -6.60
CA SER A 89 5.51 3.95 -5.42
C SER A 89 5.93 4.67 -4.15
N HIS A 90 5.09 4.59 -3.13
CA HIS A 90 5.39 5.13 -1.81
C HIS A 90 4.59 4.44 -0.71
N TRP A 91 5.04 4.62 0.53
CA TRP A 91 4.25 4.30 1.71
C TRP A 91 3.20 5.38 1.96
N ASP A 92 1.99 5.00 2.34
CA ASP A 92 0.92 5.88 2.83
C ASP A 92 0.32 5.35 4.15
N GLY A 93 -0.36 6.22 4.88
CA GLY A 93 -1.07 5.91 6.12
C GLY A 93 -2.55 6.24 5.99
N LEU A 94 -3.40 5.21 5.99
CA LEU A 94 -4.85 5.39 5.85
C LEU A 94 -5.48 6.18 7.02
N TYR A 95 -4.96 6.02 8.25
CA TYR A 95 -5.52 6.67 9.45
C TYR A 95 -4.85 7.98 9.87
N GLU A 96 -3.82 8.45 9.17
CA GLU A 96 -3.24 9.78 9.46
C GLU A 96 -4.00 10.92 8.75
N ARG A 97 -4.94 10.59 7.86
CA ARG A 97 -5.87 11.55 7.24
C ARG A 97 -7.23 11.46 7.93
N VAL A 98 -7.42 12.20 9.03
CA VAL A 98 -8.61 13.00 9.43
C VAL A 98 -8.48 13.30 10.92
N VAL A 99 -7.71 14.34 11.29
CA VAL A 99 -8.14 15.39 12.23
C VAL A 99 -7.38 16.66 11.84
N LYS A 100 -7.84 17.36 10.80
CA LYS A 100 -7.58 18.81 10.72
C LYS A 100 -8.67 19.46 11.58
N GLN A 101 -8.26 19.97 12.75
CA GLN A 101 -9.05 20.91 13.55
C GLN A 101 -9.26 22.21 12.77
#